data_AF-A0AAW0G5M1-F1
#
_entry.id   AF-A0AAW0G5M1-F1
#
_cell.length_a   1.000
_cell.length_b   1.000
_cell.length_c   1.000
_cell.angle_alpha   90.00
_cell.angle_beta   90.00
_cell.angle_gamma   90.00
#
_symmetry.space_group_name_H-M   'P 1'
#
loop_
_entity.id
_entity.type
_entity.pdbx_description
1 polymer ?
#
loop_
_entity_poly.entity_id
_entity_poly.type
_entity_poly.pdbx_seq_one_letter_code
_entity_poly.pdbx_strand_id
1 'polypeptide(L)'
;MTFLEAAIEANIFTQAHLYNSTGAFINDGVFLADCSRGGPITTYDTGLYLEALSVFANSTKNSTLARMADELALAAMKSTFWTLPNGTLFDPGAPTNVSDNSHVNTAYKGMLIRALYEHWTRSEPNSDISNLIKAFLMVQYNAALSFARSPDTNIYTYSWTGPPATSMLPWGQLATADI
;
A
#
# COMPACT_ATOMS: atom_id res chain seq x y z
N MET A 1 -6.71 -4.03 29.65
CA MET A 1 -6.26 -3.76 28.27
C MET A 1 -7.45 -3.27 27.47
N THR A 2 -7.45 -1.99 27.11
CA THR A 2 -8.43 -1.36 26.21
C THR A 2 -7.92 -1.39 24.76
N PHE A 3 -8.79 -1.12 23.79
CA PHE A 3 -8.37 -0.99 22.38
C PHE A 3 -7.34 0.12 22.18
N LEU A 4 -7.44 1.22 22.95
CA LEU A 4 -6.49 2.33 22.89
C LEU A 4 -5.11 1.92 23.40
N GLU A 5 -5.04 1.23 24.54
CA GLU A 5 -3.78 0.71 25.09
C GLU A 5 -3.12 -0.25 24.10
N ALA A 6 -3.89 -1.18 23.51
CA ALA A 6 -3.37 -2.11 22.52
C ALA A 6 -2.82 -1.39 21.27
N ALA A 7 -3.50 -0.34 20.79
CA ALA A 7 -3.03 0.45 19.64
C ALA A 7 -1.73 1.22 19.96
N ILE A 8 -1.59 1.75 21.18
CA ILE A 8 -0.35 2.42 21.64
C ILE A 8 0.81 1.42 21.62
N GLU A 9 0.64 0.25 22.25
CA GLU A 9 1.69 -0.77 22.32
C GLU A 9 2.06 -1.32 20.94
N ALA A 10 1.07 -1.58 20.09
CA ALA A 10 1.31 -2.02 18.71
C ALA A 10 2.09 -0.96 17.91
N ASN A 11 1.76 0.33 18.05
CA ASN A 11 2.49 1.41 17.39
C ASN A 11 3.95 1.50 17.88
N ILE A 12 4.18 1.38 19.19
CA ILE A 12 5.52 1.38 19.77
C ILE A 12 6.34 0.21 19.22
N PHE A 13 5.75 -0.98 19.20
CA PHE A 13 6.40 -2.17 18.66
C PHE A 13 6.75 -2.02 17.18
N THR A 14 5.80 -1.60 16.35
CA THR A 14 6.03 -1.41 14.90
C THR A 14 7.14 -0.40 14.64
N GLN A 15 7.15 0.73 15.35
CA GLN A 15 8.20 1.74 15.20
C GLN A 15 9.59 1.24 15.62
N ALA A 16 9.67 0.52 16.74
CA ALA A 16 10.95 0.01 17.24
C ALA A 16 11.50 -1.12 16.36
N HIS A 17 10.62 -2.04 15.96
CA HIS A 17 11.04 -3.35 15.45
C HIS A 17 10.79 -3.54 13.96
N LEU A 18 9.74 -2.95 13.39
CA LEU A 18 9.35 -3.22 11.99
C LEU A 18 9.64 -2.05 11.05
N TYR A 19 9.71 -0.81 11.53
CA TYR A 19 9.99 0.35 10.68
C TYR A 19 11.44 0.36 10.17
N ASN A 20 11.60 0.41 8.84
CA ASN A 20 12.88 0.57 8.17
C ASN A 20 13.08 2.04 7.80
N SER A 21 14.04 2.72 8.44
CA SER A 21 14.31 4.14 8.19
C SER A 21 15.05 4.42 6.87
N THR A 22 15.78 3.44 6.32
CA THR A 22 16.52 3.62 5.06
C THR A 22 15.58 3.66 3.86
N GLY A 23 14.56 2.81 3.87
CA GLY A 23 13.56 2.74 2.80
C GLY A 23 12.21 3.37 3.15
N ALA A 24 12.03 3.80 4.41
CA ALA A 24 10.77 4.31 4.96
C ALA A 24 9.57 3.39 4.68
N PHE A 25 9.71 2.10 5.05
CA PHE A 25 8.69 1.06 4.91
C PHE A 25 8.61 0.17 6.14
N ILE A 26 7.56 -0.65 6.23
CA ILE A 26 7.37 -1.64 7.29
C ILE A 26 7.84 -3.01 6.80
N ASN A 27 8.74 -3.65 7.57
CA ASN A 27 9.17 -5.01 7.31
C ASN A 27 8.07 -6.00 7.71
N ASP A 28 7.98 -7.12 7.00
CA ASP A 28 7.00 -8.19 7.20
C ASP A 28 7.11 -8.84 8.59
N GLY A 29 8.31 -8.89 9.19
CA GLY A 29 8.44 -9.36 10.56
C GLY A 29 9.80 -9.20 11.22
N VAL A 30 9.90 -9.80 12.40
CA VAL A 30 11.13 -9.99 13.16
C VAL A 30 11.37 -11.46 13.46
N PHE A 31 12.62 -11.89 13.37
CA PHE A 31 13.01 -13.23 13.76
C PHE A 31 13.19 -13.31 15.28
N LEU A 32 12.55 -14.29 15.92
CA LEU A 32 12.64 -14.45 17.39
C LEU A 32 14.04 -14.84 17.87
N ALA A 33 14.86 -15.44 16.99
CA ALA A 33 16.18 -15.93 17.36
C ALA A 33 17.18 -14.80 17.65
N ASP A 34 17.07 -13.67 16.94
CA ASP A 34 18.05 -12.58 16.98
C ASP A 34 17.43 -11.17 16.92
N CYS A 35 16.11 -11.07 16.92
CA CYS A 35 15.35 -9.83 16.76
C CYS A 35 15.68 -9.06 15.47
N SER A 36 16.30 -9.71 14.47
CA SER A 36 16.57 -9.10 13.19
C SER A 36 15.27 -8.94 12.39
N ARG A 37 15.20 -7.87 11.60
CA ARG A 37 14.10 -7.62 10.66
C ARG A 37 14.23 -8.56 9.48
N GLY A 38 13.10 -9.08 9.00
CA GLY A 38 13.10 -10.02 7.90
C GLY A 38 11.78 -10.09 7.14
N GLY A 39 11.76 -11.02 6.19
CA GLY A 39 10.63 -11.27 5.31
C GLY A 39 10.68 -10.47 4.02
N PRO A 40 9.73 -10.75 3.10
CA PRO A 40 9.62 -10.03 1.84
C PRO A 40 9.27 -8.56 2.06
N ILE A 41 9.77 -7.68 1.18
CA ILE A 41 9.29 -6.30 1.15
C ILE A 41 7.95 -6.30 0.43
N THR A 42 6.89 -5.86 1.09
CA THR A 42 5.54 -5.86 0.51
C THR A 42 4.85 -4.51 0.67
N THR A 43 3.89 -4.26 -0.21
CA THR A 43 3.02 -3.06 -0.15
C THR A 43 2.03 -3.12 1.01
N TYR A 44 1.55 -4.32 1.37
CA TYR A 44 0.46 -4.46 2.35
C TYR A 44 0.91 -4.15 3.78
N ASP A 45 2.13 -4.49 4.19
CA ASP A 45 2.63 -4.19 5.54
C ASP A 45 2.63 -2.68 5.80
N THR A 46 3.14 -1.93 4.81
CA THR A 46 3.18 -0.47 4.87
C THR A 46 1.77 0.12 4.75
N GLY A 47 0.91 -0.45 3.89
CA GLY A 47 -0.48 -0.03 3.75
C GLY A 47 -1.27 -0.18 5.04
N LEU A 48 -1.28 -1.38 5.65
CA LEU A 48 -2.02 -1.64 6.89
C LEU A 48 -1.57 -0.73 8.03
N TYR A 49 -0.26 -0.50 8.15
CA TYR A 49 0.25 0.39 9.19
C TYR A 49 -0.10 1.86 8.92
N LEU A 50 -0.08 2.31 7.66
CA LEU A 50 -0.54 3.65 7.29
C LEU A 50 -2.02 3.84 7.63
N GLU A 51 -2.87 2.87 7.29
CA GLU A 51 -4.30 2.90 7.62
C GLU A 51 -4.50 3.00 9.14
N ALA A 52 -3.78 2.17 9.90
CA ALA A 52 -3.83 2.18 11.36
C ALA A 52 -3.39 3.53 11.94
N LEU A 53 -2.28 4.12 11.46
CA LEU A 53 -1.83 5.45 11.86
C LEU A 53 -2.87 6.52 11.57
N SER A 54 -3.49 6.48 10.38
CA SER A 54 -4.49 7.45 9.94
C SER A 54 -5.72 7.45 10.85
N VAL A 55 -6.24 6.25 11.16
CA VAL A 55 -7.36 6.07 12.08
C VAL A 55 -6.97 6.49 13.50
N PHE A 56 -5.80 6.08 13.96
CA PHE A 56 -5.34 6.33 15.32
C PHE A 56 -5.10 7.82 15.57
N ALA A 57 -4.46 8.52 14.62
CA ALA A 57 -4.27 9.96 14.65
C ALA A 57 -5.61 10.71 14.70
N ASN A 58 -6.56 10.34 13.84
CA ASN A 58 -7.86 11.01 13.78
C ASN A 58 -8.71 10.79 15.03
N SER A 59 -8.69 9.59 15.61
CA SER A 59 -9.44 9.27 16.84
C SER A 59 -8.87 9.97 18.07
N THR A 60 -7.55 10.11 18.16
CA THR A 60 -6.89 10.74 19.32
C THR A 60 -6.61 12.22 19.16
N LYS A 61 -6.82 12.77 17.96
CA LYS A 61 -6.43 14.15 17.59
C LYS A 61 -4.94 14.42 17.88
N ASN A 62 -4.11 13.40 17.70
CA ASN A 62 -2.68 13.45 17.96
C ASN A 62 -1.91 13.87 16.70
N SER A 63 -1.36 15.09 16.73
CA SER A 63 -0.61 15.66 15.61
C SER A 63 0.71 14.94 15.30
N THR A 64 1.32 14.26 16.28
CA THR A 64 2.51 13.44 16.04
C THR A 64 2.15 12.22 15.21
N LEU A 65 1.06 11.52 15.54
CA LEU A 65 0.59 10.38 14.74
C LEU A 65 0.15 10.81 13.34
N ALA A 66 -0.49 11.98 13.22
CA ALA A 66 -0.86 12.54 11.91
C ALA A 66 0.37 12.81 11.04
N ARG A 67 1.42 13.43 11.61
CA ARG A 67 2.68 13.65 10.89
C ARG A 67 3.37 12.34 10.50
N MET A 68 3.35 11.33 11.37
CA MET A 68 3.88 10.00 11.02
C MET A 68 3.12 9.37 9.85
N ALA A 69 1.80 9.52 9.80
CA ALA A 69 0.98 9.05 8.67
C ALA A 69 1.34 9.80 7.37
N ASP A 70 1.48 11.13 7.41
CA ASP A 70 1.89 11.94 6.26
C ASP A 70 3.27 11.52 5.71
N GLU A 71 4.25 11.36 6.61
CA GLU A 71 5.61 10.95 6.26
C GLU A 71 5.63 9.54 5.65
N LEU A 72 4.88 8.60 6.23
CA LEU A 72 4.77 7.24 5.72
C LEU A 72 4.04 7.18 4.37
N ALA A 73 2.96 7.92 4.19
CA ALA A 73 2.24 8.01 2.91
C ALA A 73 3.15 8.59 1.81
N LEU A 74 3.87 9.67 2.12
CA LEU A 74 4.84 10.27 1.21
C LEU A 74 5.94 9.29 0.81
N ALA A 75 6.51 8.58 1.79
CA ALA A 75 7.52 7.56 1.55
C ALA A 75 6.97 6.40 0.70
N ALA A 76 5.78 5.90 1.02
CA ALA A 76 5.17 4.79 0.31
C ALA A 76 4.89 5.12 -1.16
N MET A 77 4.41 6.33 -1.47
CA MET A 77 4.19 6.77 -2.86
C MET A 77 5.48 7.00 -3.65
N LYS A 78 6.61 7.26 -2.97
CA LYS A 78 7.93 7.51 -3.59
C LYS A 78 8.85 6.29 -3.59
N SER A 79 8.42 5.19 -2.97
CA SER A 79 9.25 4.01 -2.78
C SER A 79 9.55 3.31 -4.11
N THR A 80 10.84 3.17 -4.42
CA THR A 80 11.30 2.39 -5.59
C THR A 80 11.20 0.89 -5.36
N PHE A 81 10.83 0.43 -4.16
CA PHE A 81 10.64 -0.99 -3.89
C PHE A 81 9.38 -1.54 -4.57
N TRP A 82 8.36 -0.71 -4.79
CA TRP A 82 7.07 -1.12 -5.37
C TRP A 82 6.44 -0.08 -6.29
N THR A 83 7.12 1.04 -6.56
CA THR A 83 6.68 2.05 -7.53
C THR A 83 7.66 2.10 -8.69
N LEU A 84 7.16 1.92 -9.91
CA LEU A 84 7.95 2.03 -11.13
C LEU A 84 8.27 3.50 -11.45
N PRO A 85 9.27 3.79 -12.30
CA PRO A 85 9.60 5.16 -12.70
C PRO A 85 8.45 5.94 -13.35
N ASN A 86 7.45 5.26 -13.92
CA ASN A 86 6.24 5.86 -14.47
C ASN A 86 5.15 6.12 -13.40
N GLY A 87 5.45 5.90 -12.12
CA GLY A 87 4.54 6.09 -10.99
C GLY A 87 3.57 4.93 -10.74
N THR A 88 3.59 3.86 -11.54
CA THR A 88 2.67 2.72 -11.37
C THR A 88 3.16 1.77 -10.27
N LEU A 89 2.24 1.30 -9.43
CA LEU A 89 2.52 0.28 -8.43
C LEU A 89 2.70 -1.11 -9.06
N PHE A 90 3.62 -1.88 -8.48
CA PHE A 90 3.73 -3.31 -8.69
C PHE A 90 3.88 -4.01 -7.33
N ASP A 91 3.56 -5.30 -7.30
CA ASP A 91 3.79 -6.10 -6.09
C ASP A 91 5.16 -6.77 -6.17
N PRO A 92 6.07 -6.48 -5.22
CA PRO A 92 7.36 -7.15 -5.18
C PRO A 92 7.19 -8.66 -5.01
N GLY A 93 7.92 -9.42 -5.81
CA GLY A 93 7.81 -10.88 -5.82
C GLY A 93 6.53 -11.43 -6.49
N ALA A 94 5.75 -10.59 -7.17
CA ALA A 94 4.68 -11.08 -8.05
C ALA A 94 5.27 -11.94 -9.19
N PRO A 95 4.56 -12.99 -9.65
CA PRO A 95 4.99 -13.81 -10.76
C PRO A 95 5.14 -12.99 -12.05
N THR A 96 6.15 -13.33 -12.84
CA THR A 96 6.41 -12.68 -14.15
C THR A 96 5.37 -13.06 -15.20
N ASN A 97 4.77 -14.24 -15.08
CA ASN A 97 3.67 -14.66 -15.92
C ASN A 97 2.37 -14.01 -15.45
N VAL A 98 1.92 -12.96 -16.15
CA VAL A 98 0.70 -12.20 -15.82
C VAL A 98 -0.59 -13.03 -15.84
N SER A 99 -0.58 -14.25 -16.36
CA SER A 99 -1.71 -15.18 -16.26
C SER A 99 -1.70 -16.03 -14.99
N ASP A 100 -0.66 -15.92 -14.16
CA ASP A 100 -0.52 -16.68 -12.93
C ASP A 100 -1.34 -16.03 -11.81
N ASN A 101 -2.48 -16.65 -11.49
CA ASN A 101 -3.37 -16.23 -10.43
C ASN A 101 -3.22 -17.09 -9.15
N SER A 102 -2.14 -17.85 -9.01
CA SER A 102 -1.93 -18.69 -7.83
C SER A 102 -1.38 -17.93 -6.61
N HIS A 103 -1.00 -16.65 -6.80
CA HIS A 103 -0.31 -15.87 -5.78
C HIS A 103 -1.12 -14.67 -5.29
N VAL A 104 -1.50 -14.71 -4.01
CA VAL A 104 -2.25 -13.63 -3.33
C VAL A 104 -1.48 -12.30 -3.26
N ASN A 105 -0.14 -12.34 -3.31
CA ASN A 105 0.68 -11.14 -3.25
C ASN A 105 0.45 -10.19 -4.44
N THR A 106 -0.13 -10.68 -5.54
CA THR A 106 -0.54 -9.86 -6.70
C THR A 106 -1.68 -8.87 -6.41
N ALA A 107 -2.29 -8.96 -5.23
CA ALA A 107 -3.32 -8.04 -4.75
C ALA A 107 -2.87 -7.13 -3.58
N TYR A 108 -1.63 -7.26 -3.09
CA TYR A 108 -1.18 -6.53 -1.90
C TYR A 108 -1.15 -5.01 -2.10
N LYS A 109 -0.81 -4.53 -3.31
CA LYS A 109 -0.86 -3.10 -3.65
C LYS A 109 -2.25 -2.49 -3.46
N GLY A 110 -3.32 -3.27 -3.58
CA GLY A 110 -4.69 -2.81 -3.28
C GLY A 110 -4.85 -2.37 -1.82
N MET A 111 -4.14 -3.02 -0.88
CA MET A 111 -4.14 -2.59 0.53
C MET A 111 -3.49 -1.21 0.71
N LEU A 112 -2.38 -0.96 0.01
CA LEU A 112 -1.73 0.35 0.03
C LEU A 112 -2.65 1.43 -0.57
N ILE A 113 -3.37 1.12 -1.65
CA ILE A 113 -4.36 2.04 -2.23
C ILE A 113 -5.46 2.39 -1.24
N ARG A 114 -6.06 1.39 -0.60
CA ARG A 114 -7.09 1.63 0.43
C ARG A 114 -6.56 2.48 1.58
N ALA A 115 -5.35 2.19 2.05
CA ALA A 115 -4.72 2.95 3.14
C ALA A 115 -4.45 4.41 2.74
N LEU A 116 -3.98 4.66 1.52
CA LEU A 116 -3.79 6.01 1.00
C LEU A 116 -5.12 6.75 0.89
N TYR A 117 -6.18 6.10 0.40
CA TYR A 117 -7.52 6.67 0.36
C TYR A 117 -8.05 6.98 1.77
N GLU A 118 -7.89 6.06 2.73
CA GLU A 118 -8.27 6.26 4.12
C GLU A 118 -7.57 7.48 4.73
N HIS A 119 -6.26 7.61 4.51
CA HIS A 119 -5.49 8.76 4.96
C HIS A 119 -5.95 10.06 4.30
N TRP A 120 -6.19 10.02 2.98
CA TRP A 120 -6.69 11.15 2.21
C TRP A 120 -8.04 11.68 2.75
N THR A 121 -8.98 10.79 3.09
CA THR A 121 -10.29 11.19 3.64
C THR A 121 -10.21 11.83 5.03
N ARG A 122 -9.11 11.63 5.77
CA ARG A 122 -8.85 12.22 7.10
C ARG A 122 -7.88 13.40 7.05
N SER A 123 -7.27 13.65 5.89
CA SER A 123 -6.34 14.74 5.68
C SER A 123 -7.08 16.05 5.47
N GLU A 124 -6.43 17.17 5.79
CA GLU A 124 -6.96 18.50 5.48
C GLU A 124 -7.18 18.64 3.96
N PRO A 125 -8.37 19.07 3.51
CA PRO A 125 -8.65 19.26 2.10
C PRO A 125 -7.66 20.23 1.45
N ASN A 126 -7.16 19.87 0.27
CA ASN A 126 -6.18 20.65 -0.51
C ASN A 126 -4.80 20.82 0.14
N SER A 127 -4.49 20.10 1.22
CA SER A 127 -3.11 19.98 1.71
C SER A 127 -2.22 19.32 0.66
N ASP A 128 -0.91 19.56 0.75
CA ASP A 128 0.07 18.96 -0.17
C ASP A 128 -0.02 17.44 -0.20
N ILE A 129 -0.17 16.80 0.98
CA ILE A 129 -0.32 15.35 1.07
C ILE A 129 -1.63 14.87 0.44
N SER A 130 -2.75 15.59 0.65
CA SER A 130 -4.04 15.25 0.06
C SER A 130 -4.00 15.33 -1.47
N ASN A 131 -3.38 16.39 -2.01
CA ASN A 131 -3.19 16.56 -3.45
C ASN A 131 -2.27 15.50 -4.05
N LEU A 132 -1.18 15.15 -3.34
CA LEU A 132 -0.25 14.13 -3.77
C LEU A 132 -0.92 12.75 -3.84
N ILE A 133 -1.66 12.36 -2.79
CA ILE A 133 -2.39 11.08 -2.76
C ILE A 133 -3.38 11.02 -3.91
N LYS A 134 -4.19 12.08 -4.10
CA LYS A 134 -5.15 12.14 -5.20
C LYS A 134 -4.47 11.96 -6.56
N ALA A 135 -3.35 12.65 -6.80
CA ALA A 135 -2.60 12.52 -8.05
C ALA A 135 -2.04 11.10 -8.22
N PHE A 136 -1.49 10.51 -7.15
CA PHE A 136 -0.95 9.15 -7.17
C PHE A 136 -2.01 8.09 -7.48
N LEU A 137 -3.19 8.18 -6.85
CA LEU A 137 -4.33 7.28 -7.10
C LEU A 137 -4.81 7.40 -8.56
N MET A 138 -4.87 8.61 -9.12
CA MET A 138 -5.24 8.82 -10.52
C MET A 138 -4.24 8.17 -11.50
N VAL A 139 -2.95 8.13 -11.17
CA VAL A 139 -1.96 7.39 -11.98
C VAL A 139 -2.29 5.90 -12.00
N GLN A 140 -2.62 5.31 -10.85
CA GLN A 140 -2.96 3.88 -10.77
C GLN A 140 -4.24 3.57 -11.54
N TYR A 141 -5.26 4.41 -11.38
CA TYR A 141 -6.53 4.28 -12.09
C TYR A 141 -6.35 4.29 -13.60
N ASN A 142 -5.60 5.27 -14.12
CA ASN A 142 -5.33 5.38 -15.55
C ASN A 142 -4.50 4.20 -16.07
N ALA A 143 -3.54 3.71 -15.28
CA ALA A 143 -2.73 2.55 -15.63
C ALA A 143 -3.58 1.27 -15.72
N ALA A 144 -4.48 1.04 -14.76
CA ALA A 144 -5.40 -0.09 -14.78
C ALA A 144 -6.34 -0.06 -16.01
N LEU A 145 -6.91 1.11 -16.32
CA LEU A 145 -7.79 1.25 -17.49
C LEU A 145 -7.08 1.08 -18.83
N SER A 146 -5.83 1.55 -18.92
CA SER A 146 -5.09 1.63 -20.19
C SER A 146 -4.30 0.36 -20.50
N PHE A 147 -3.76 -0.30 -19.47
CA PHE A 147 -2.78 -1.38 -19.64
C PHE A 147 -3.22 -2.71 -19.01
N ALA A 148 -4.00 -2.68 -17.93
CA ALA A 148 -4.42 -3.90 -17.25
C ALA A 148 -5.72 -4.49 -17.82
N ARG A 149 -6.61 -3.64 -18.34
CA ARG A 149 -7.95 -4.01 -18.80
C ARG A 149 -7.92 -4.63 -20.19
N SER A 150 -8.55 -5.79 -20.36
CA SER A 150 -8.75 -6.38 -21.68
C SER A 150 -9.76 -5.55 -22.48
N PRO A 151 -9.49 -5.26 -23.77
CA PRO A 151 -10.36 -4.39 -24.58
C PRO A 151 -11.83 -4.80 -24.54
N ASP A 152 -12.72 -3.83 -24.35
CA ASP A 152 -14.18 -4.00 -24.31
C ASP A 152 -14.69 -5.00 -23.25
N THR A 153 -13.92 -5.23 -22.19
CA THR A 153 -14.33 -6.06 -21.06
C THR A 153 -14.14 -5.34 -19.72
N ASN A 154 -14.60 -5.99 -18.64
CA ASN A 154 -14.23 -5.67 -17.26
C ASN A 154 -13.21 -6.70 -16.72
N ILE A 155 -12.37 -7.24 -17.59
CA ILE A 155 -11.33 -8.20 -17.22
C ILE A 155 -10.02 -7.43 -17.02
N TYR A 156 -9.41 -7.56 -15.85
CA TYR A 156 -8.18 -6.88 -15.46
C TYR A 156 -7.12 -7.90 -15.06
N THR A 157 -5.88 -7.65 -15.49
CA THR A 157 -4.69 -8.29 -14.91
C THR A 157 -4.27 -7.59 -13.61
N TYR A 158 -3.52 -8.28 -12.77
CA TYR A 158 -2.86 -7.65 -11.62
C TYR A 158 -1.66 -6.77 -12.03
N SER A 159 -1.16 -6.90 -13.26
CA SER A 159 -0.06 -6.06 -13.79
C SER A 159 -0.62 -4.76 -14.37
N TRP A 160 -0.46 -3.64 -13.65
CA TRP A 160 -0.92 -2.33 -14.11
C TRP A 160 -0.04 -1.69 -15.19
N THR A 161 1.04 -2.37 -15.61
CA THR A 161 1.80 -2.04 -16.82
C THR A 161 1.46 -2.96 -18.00
N GLY A 162 0.50 -3.87 -17.80
CA GLY A 162 0.08 -4.85 -18.79
C GLY A 162 1.05 -6.05 -18.91
N PRO A 163 0.87 -6.87 -19.96
CA PRO A 163 -0.23 -6.80 -20.92
C PRO A 163 -1.59 -7.14 -20.26
N PRO A 164 -2.72 -6.78 -20.89
CA PRO A 164 -4.04 -7.16 -20.41
C PRO A 164 -4.21 -8.68 -20.24
N ALA A 165 -5.06 -9.10 -19.32
CA ALA A 165 -5.35 -10.52 -19.13
C ALA A 165 -6.14 -11.10 -20.32
N THR A 166 -5.95 -12.37 -20.62
CA THR A 166 -6.73 -13.10 -21.65
C THR A 166 -7.93 -13.85 -21.07
N SER A 167 -8.01 -13.95 -19.74
CA SER A 167 -9.08 -14.57 -18.98
C SER A 167 -9.24 -13.86 -17.63
N MET A 168 -10.36 -14.10 -16.94
CA MET A 168 -10.58 -13.53 -15.62
C MET A 168 -9.51 -14.02 -14.62
N LEU A 169 -8.84 -13.07 -13.97
CA LEU A 169 -7.87 -13.33 -12.89
C LEU A 169 -8.42 -12.74 -11.59
N PRO A 170 -8.97 -13.55 -10.66
CA PRO A 170 -9.55 -13.06 -9.41
C PRO A 170 -8.69 -12.03 -8.65
N TRP A 171 -7.37 -12.21 -8.57
CA TRP A 171 -6.50 -11.26 -7.88
C TRP A 171 -6.30 -9.96 -8.67
N GLY A 172 -6.28 -10.03 -10.00
CA GLY A 172 -6.27 -8.84 -10.85
C GLY A 172 -7.55 -8.01 -10.74
N GLN A 173 -8.69 -8.69 -10.62
CA GLN A 173 -9.99 -8.05 -10.33
C GLN A 173 -9.99 -7.38 -8.98
N LEU A 174 -9.59 -8.11 -7.93
CA LEU A 174 -9.58 -7.59 -6.57
C LEU A 174 -8.66 -6.37 -6.43
N ALA A 175 -7.43 -6.49 -6.91
CA ALA A 175 -6.46 -5.39 -6.85
C ALA A 175 -6.98 -4.12 -7.56
N THR A 176 -7.66 -4.29 -8.69
CA THR A 176 -8.17 -3.16 -9.46
C THR A 176 -9.44 -2.55 -8.85
N ALA A 177 -10.27 -3.36 -8.20
CA ALA A 177 -11.46 -2.88 -7.50
C ALA A 177 -11.16 -1.98 -6.30
N ASP A 178 -9.94 -2.02 -5.78
CA ASP A 178 -9.48 -1.16 -4.68
C ASP A 178 -9.09 0.26 -5.13
N ILE A 179 -8.96 0.51 -6.45
CA ILE A 179 -8.65 1.84 -7.02
C ILE A 179 -9.93 2.67 -7.19
#